data_AF-A0A952FRF7-F1
#
_entry.id   AF-A0A952FRF7-F1
#
_cell.length_a   1.000
_cell.length_b   1.000
_cell.length_c   1.000
_cell.angle_alpha   90.00
_cell.angle_beta   90.00
_cell.angle_gamma   90.00
#
_symmetry.space_group_name_H-M   'P 1'
#
loop_
_entity.id
_entity.type
_entity.pdbx_description
1 polymer ?
#
loop_
_entity_poly.entity_id
_entity_poly.type
_entity_poly.pdbx_seq_one_letter_code
_entity_poly.pdbx_strand_id
1 'polypeptide(L)'
;HDFEHDKPVWAGVRLRREVLQRLRLSDSEPVDTVKQLARQAGVPVRAAGHYDMGRIIKDVNGMDKAAAEACLTYTLDDIDFDLGRAGKTGAAWAIGDLETVRVNYQGSALANCLRGSGKGAALVERGVNDTVAAIDRAAVKPGKTVVVVPLAILLRRGGVLERLRTRGYEVSSPE
;
A
#
# COMPACT_ATOMS: atom_id res chain seq x y z
N HIS A 1 9.02 19.28 -16.88
CA HIS A 1 10.21 18.55 -16.44
C HIS A 1 10.62 17.58 -17.52
N ASP A 2 11.92 17.31 -17.65
CA ASP A 2 12.46 16.38 -18.63
C ASP A 2 12.51 14.95 -18.06
N PHE A 3 11.79 14.03 -18.70
CA PHE A 3 11.71 12.60 -18.37
C PHE A 3 12.62 11.75 -19.25
N GLU A 4 13.29 12.33 -20.25
CA GLU A 4 14.00 11.60 -21.31
C GLU A 4 15.15 10.72 -20.79
N HIS A 5 15.69 11.04 -19.61
CA HIS A 5 16.78 10.30 -18.99
C HIS A 5 16.34 9.30 -17.92
N ASP A 6 15.06 9.26 -17.57
CA ASP A 6 14.55 8.32 -16.56
C ASP A 6 14.32 6.94 -17.18
N LYS A 7 14.60 5.88 -16.43
CA LYS A 7 14.02 4.57 -16.77
C LYS A 7 12.49 4.66 -16.68
N PRO A 8 11.73 3.94 -17.53
CA PRO A 8 10.27 4.02 -17.56
C PRO A 8 9.59 3.91 -16.18
N VAL A 9 10.03 2.98 -15.34
CA VAL A 9 9.51 2.82 -13.97
C VAL A 9 9.68 4.07 -13.11
N TRP A 10 10.83 4.76 -13.20
CA TRP A 10 11.09 5.95 -12.40
C TRP A 10 10.39 7.19 -12.96
N ALA A 11 10.26 7.27 -14.29
CA ALA A 11 9.44 8.29 -14.93
C ALA A 11 7.99 8.20 -14.41
N GLY A 12 7.44 6.99 -14.33
CA GLY A 12 6.10 6.73 -13.78
C GLY A 12 5.99 7.12 -12.30
N VAL A 13 6.92 6.68 -11.45
CA VAL A 13 6.94 7.03 -10.01
C VAL A 13 6.99 8.55 -9.81
N ARG A 14 7.84 9.24 -10.57
CA ARG A 14 7.98 10.70 -10.49
C ARG A 14 6.72 11.40 -10.96
N LEU A 15 6.17 11.00 -12.11
CA LEU A 15 4.93 11.56 -12.64
C LEU A 15 3.76 11.38 -11.67
N ARG A 16 3.60 10.19 -11.09
CA ARG A 16 2.56 9.93 -10.08
C ARG A 16 2.69 10.89 -8.90
N ARG A 17 3.90 11.11 -8.40
CA ARG A 17 4.16 12.06 -7.31
C ARG A 17 3.77 13.49 -7.69
N GLU A 18 4.15 13.94 -8.88
CA GLU A 18 3.79 15.27 -9.38
C GLU A 18 2.26 15.45 -9.52
N VAL A 19 1.55 14.42 -9.99
CA VAL A 19 0.09 14.41 -10.08
C VAL A 19 -0.55 14.52 -8.70
N LEU A 20 -0.13 13.69 -7.74
CA LEU A 20 -0.65 13.74 -6.36
C LEU A 20 -0.44 15.13 -5.74
N GLN A 21 0.74 15.73 -5.92
CA GLN A 21 1.04 17.08 -5.45
C GLN A 21 0.12 18.13 -6.09
N ARG A 22 -0.13 18.05 -7.40
CA ARG A 22 -1.07 18.96 -8.08
C ARG A 22 -2.50 18.81 -7.58
N LEU A 23 -2.90 17.59 -7.20
CA LEU A 23 -4.18 17.30 -6.56
C LEU A 23 -4.21 17.67 -5.07
N ARG A 24 -3.12 18.24 -4.53
CA ARG A 24 -2.94 18.56 -3.10
C ARG A 24 -3.09 17.34 -2.19
N LEU A 25 -2.72 16.17 -2.69
CA LEU A 25 -2.66 14.92 -1.95
C LEU A 25 -1.24 14.66 -1.48
N SER A 26 -1.10 14.16 -0.26
CA SER A 26 0.20 13.78 0.30
C SER A 26 0.63 12.40 -0.21
N ASP A 27 1.92 12.24 -0.47
CA ASP A 27 2.57 10.93 -0.66
C ASP A 27 2.98 10.28 0.68
N SER A 28 2.82 11.00 1.79
CA SER A 28 3.20 10.51 3.12
C SER A 28 2.20 9.49 3.65
N GLU A 29 2.71 8.39 4.19
CA GLU A 29 1.88 7.36 4.79
C GLU A 29 1.32 7.81 6.15
N PRO A 30 0.02 7.64 6.43
CA PRO A 30 -0.58 7.96 7.73
C PRO A 30 0.04 7.21 8.91
N VAL A 31 0.77 6.12 8.64
CA VAL A 31 1.36 5.25 9.66
C VAL A 31 2.30 6.00 10.59
N ASP A 32 3.04 6.99 10.12
CA ASP A 32 3.99 7.71 10.98
C ASP A 32 3.29 8.64 11.97
N THR A 33 2.21 9.29 11.55
CA THR A 33 1.32 10.03 12.44
C THR A 33 0.70 9.11 13.50
N VAL A 34 0.22 7.93 13.10
CA VAL A 34 -0.36 6.96 14.06
C VAL A 34 0.71 6.47 15.05
N LYS A 35 1.93 6.17 14.58
CA LYS A 35 3.04 5.80 15.48
C LYS A 35 3.37 6.91 16.46
N GLN A 36 3.38 8.17 16.02
CA GLN A 36 3.62 9.33 16.89
C GLN A 36 2.55 9.45 17.97
N LEU A 37 1.26 9.40 17.59
CA LEU A 37 0.14 9.46 18.53
C LEU A 37 0.17 8.30 19.54
N ALA A 38 0.46 7.08 19.08
CA ALA A 38 0.59 5.92 19.95
C ALA A 38 1.70 6.10 21.00
N ARG A 39 2.87 6.62 20.58
CA ARG A 39 3.98 6.92 21.51
C ARG A 39 3.60 7.98 22.54
N GLN A 40 2.93 9.06 22.12
CA GLN A 40 2.45 10.10 23.04
C GLN A 40 1.45 9.55 24.06
N ALA A 41 0.63 8.58 23.66
CA ALA A 41 -0.32 7.88 24.54
C ALA A 41 0.32 6.73 25.35
N GLY A 42 1.64 6.51 25.27
CA GLY A 42 2.31 5.41 25.97
C GLY A 42 1.95 4.01 25.46
N VAL A 43 1.35 3.90 24.27
CA VAL A 43 0.96 2.63 23.66
C VAL A 43 2.18 2.00 22.95
N PRO A 44 2.56 0.75 23.29
CA PRO A 44 3.68 0.07 22.64
C PRO A 44 3.44 -0.15 21.15
N VAL A 45 4.38 0.26 20.32
CA VAL A 45 4.32 0.08 18.86
C VAL A 45 5.25 -1.05 18.42
N ARG A 46 4.76 -1.95 17.58
CA ARG A 46 5.54 -3.03 16.97
C ARG A 46 5.31 -3.07 15.46
N ALA A 47 6.40 -3.12 14.68
CA ALA A 47 6.31 -3.34 13.25
C ALA A 47 5.92 -4.79 12.95
N ALA A 48 5.06 -5.01 11.97
CA ALA A 48 4.72 -6.35 11.49
C ALA A 48 5.92 -7.03 10.81
N GLY A 49 6.70 -6.26 10.06
CA GLY A 49 7.91 -6.71 9.37
C GLY A 49 8.89 -5.56 9.14
N HIS A 50 10.13 -5.92 8.79
CA HIS A 50 11.19 -5.00 8.37
C HIS A 50 11.73 -5.44 7.01
N TYR A 51 11.88 -4.47 6.12
CA TYR A 51 12.22 -4.69 4.71
C TYR A 51 13.45 -3.87 4.31
N ASP A 52 14.37 -4.49 3.57
CA ASP A 52 15.54 -3.81 3.01
C ASP A 52 15.12 -3.10 1.71
N MET A 53 14.79 -1.82 1.84
CA MET A 53 14.36 -0.99 0.71
C MET A 53 15.46 -0.83 -0.36
N GLY A 54 16.74 -0.87 0.01
CA GLY A 54 17.84 -0.80 -0.94
C GLY A 54 17.85 -2.01 -1.88
N ARG A 55 17.61 -3.22 -1.35
CA ARG A 55 17.48 -4.44 -2.16
C ARG A 55 16.27 -4.42 -3.08
N ILE A 56 15.14 -3.85 -2.63
CA ILE A 56 13.92 -3.72 -3.43
C ILE A 56 14.17 -2.75 -4.58
N ILE A 57 14.71 -1.57 -4.29
CA ILE A 57 15.06 -0.55 -5.30
C ILE A 57 16.06 -1.12 -6.31
N LYS A 58 17.07 -1.87 -5.87
CA LYS A 58 18.02 -2.54 -6.77
C LYS A 58 17.32 -3.52 -7.72
N ASP A 59 16.31 -4.24 -7.24
CA ASP A 59 15.56 -5.21 -8.04
C ASP A 59 14.66 -4.52 -9.07
N VAL A 60 13.97 -3.45 -8.67
CA VAL A 60 13.18 -2.59 -9.57
C VAL A 60 14.09 -1.96 -10.64
N ASN A 61 15.29 -1.51 -10.26
CA ASN A 61 16.30 -1.03 -11.21
C ASN A 61 16.78 -2.11 -12.18
N GLY A 62 16.69 -3.39 -11.80
CA GLY A 62 17.09 -4.54 -12.58
C GLY A 62 15.98 -5.09 -13.49
N MET A 63 14.78 -4.50 -13.48
CA MET A 63 13.74 -4.84 -14.46
C MET A 63 14.28 -4.70 -15.88
N ASP A 64 13.94 -5.66 -16.73
CA ASP A 64 14.20 -5.54 -18.16
C ASP A 64 13.31 -4.44 -18.78
N LYS A 65 13.56 -4.12 -20.05
CA LYS A 65 12.84 -3.05 -20.76
C LYS A 65 11.34 -3.30 -20.78
N ALA A 66 10.90 -4.53 -21.09
CA ALA A 66 9.48 -4.86 -21.21
C ALA A 66 8.76 -4.77 -19.86
N ALA A 67 9.38 -5.25 -18.78
CA ALA A 67 8.85 -5.14 -17.42
C ALA A 67 8.77 -3.68 -16.95
N ALA A 68 9.79 -2.88 -17.25
CA ALA A 68 9.79 -1.46 -16.91
C ALA A 68 8.72 -0.67 -17.68
N GLU A 69 8.54 -0.94 -18.98
CA GLU A 69 7.48 -0.35 -19.80
C GLU A 69 6.09 -0.76 -19.32
N ALA A 70 5.87 -2.04 -19.00
CA ALA A 70 4.61 -2.51 -18.43
C ALA A 70 4.31 -1.83 -17.08
N CYS A 71 5.31 -1.66 -16.22
CA CYS A 71 5.14 -0.91 -14.97
C CYS A 71 4.75 0.56 -15.22
N LEU A 72 5.35 1.22 -16.22
CA LEU A 72 4.97 2.57 -16.61
C LEU A 72 3.51 2.61 -17.06
N THR A 73 3.07 1.68 -17.93
CA THR A 73 1.66 1.59 -18.35
C THR A 73 0.72 1.44 -17.15
N TYR A 74 1.00 0.52 -16.22
CA TYR A 74 0.18 0.38 -15.02
C TYR A 74 0.12 1.66 -14.17
N THR A 75 1.20 2.45 -14.16
CA THR A 75 1.24 3.72 -13.41
C THR A 75 0.44 4.81 -14.13
N LEU A 76 0.47 4.84 -15.45
CA LEU A 76 -0.33 5.78 -16.26
C LEU A 76 -1.82 5.47 -16.13
N ASP A 77 -2.21 4.20 -16.23
CA ASP A 77 -3.59 3.74 -16.00
C ASP A 77 -4.08 4.14 -14.59
N ASP A 78 -3.17 4.12 -13.61
CA ASP A 78 -3.46 4.53 -12.24
C ASP A 78 -3.68 6.02 -12.09
N ILE A 79 -2.83 6.81 -12.74
CA ILE A 79 -2.97 8.27 -12.80
C ILE A 79 -4.31 8.64 -13.46
N ASP A 80 -4.63 8.04 -14.61
CA ASP A 80 -5.87 8.34 -15.35
C ASP A 80 -7.11 8.03 -14.52
N PHE A 81 -7.08 6.93 -13.76
CA PHE A 81 -8.15 6.61 -12.81
C PHE A 81 -8.24 7.65 -11.68
N ASP A 82 -7.10 8.01 -11.10
CA ASP A 82 -6.99 8.89 -9.92
C ASP A 82 -7.36 10.35 -10.22
N LEU A 83 -7.11 10.86 -11.43
CA LEU A 83 -7.32 12.27 -11.80
C LEU A 83 -8.74 12.78 -11.49
N GLY A 84 -9.76 11.92 -11.61
CA GLY A 84 -11.16 12.26 -11.31
C GLY A 84 -11.68 11.73 -9.96
N ARG A 85 -10.88 10.95 -9.23
CA ARG A 85 -11.33 10.11 -8.11
C ARG A 85 -10.56 10.37 -6.82
N ALA A 86 -9.26 10.61 -6.88
CA ALA A 86 -8.41 10.65 -5.70
C ALA A 86 -8.84 11.73 -4.68
N GLY A 87 -9.34 12.88 -5.14
CA GLY A 87 -9.92 13.91 -4.26
C GLY A 87 -11.18 13.43 -3.53
N LYS A 88 -12.08 12.71 -4.23
CA LYS A 88 -13.30 12.12 -3.63
C LYS A 88 -12.93 11.03 -2.63
N THR A 89 -12.00 10.16 -3.02
CA THR A 89 -11.47 9.09 -2.15
C THR A 89 -10.82 9.67 -0.90
N GLY A 90 -10.02 10.73 -1.03
CA GLY A 90 -9.37 11.40 0.10
C GLY A 90 -10.37 12.05 1.07
N ALA A 91 -11.39 12.76 0.54
CA ALA A 91 -12.44 13.36 1.35
C ALA A 91 -13.27 12.30 2.10
N ALA A 92 -13.66 11.22 1.41
CA ALA A 92 -14.37 10.10 2.01
C ALA A 92 -13.52 9.39 3.08
N TRP A 93 -12.24 9.17 2.81
CA TRP A 93 -11.30 8.58 3.77
C TRP A 93 -11.17 9.40 5.05
N ALA A 94 -11.16 10.73 4.96
CA ALA A 94 -11.01 11.62 6.11
C ALA A 94 -12.17 11.52 7.12
N ILE A 95 -13.37 11.12 6.68
CA ILE A 95 -14.56 10.96 7.52
C ILE A 95 -14.96 9.50 7.76
N GLY A 96 -14.19 8.55 7.21
CA GLY A 96 -14.48 7.11 7.36
C GLY A 96 -15.58 6.57 6.44
N ASP A 97 -15.93 7.26 5.36
CA ASP A 97 -16.88 6.75 4.34
C ASP A 97 -16.20 5.68 3.47
N LEU A 98 -16.25 4.44 3.97
CA LEU A 98 -15.60 3.30 3.33
C LEU A 98 -16.33 2.83 2.06
N GLU A 99 -17.62 3.11 1.92
CA GLU A 99 -18.36 2.77 0.70
C GLU A 99 -17.87 3.60 -0.48
N THR A 100 -17.78 4.93 -0.31
CA THR A 100 -17.24 5.83 -1.33
C THR A 100 -15.77 5.54 -1.62
N VAL A 101 -14.97 5.22 -0.60
CA VAL A 101 -13.56 4.82 -0.80
C VAL A 101 -13.47 3.58 -1.69
N ARG A 102 -14.28 2.53 -1.42
CA ARG A 102 -14.23 1.27 -2.17
C ARG A 102 -14.53 1.45 -3.65
N VAL A 103 -15.50 2.29 -4.02
CA VAL A 103 -15.87 2.50 -5.43
C VAL A 103 -14.91 3.43 -6.18
N ASN A 104 -14.08 4.20 -5.46
CA ASN A 104 -13.13 5.16 -6.04
C ASN A 104 -11.65 4.79 -5.79
N TYR A 105 -11.35 3.53 -5.45
CA TYR A 105 -9.99 3.06 -5.18
C TYR A 105 -9.63 1.83 -6.03
N GLN A 106 -8.48 1.88 -6.71
CA GLN A 106 -7.92 0.73 -7.44
C GLN A 106 -6.52 0.37 -6.94
N GLY A 107 -6.43 -0.33 -5.80
CA GLY A 107 -5.16 -0.64 -5.14
C GLY A 107 -4.17 -1.56 -5.87
N SER A 108 -4.34 -1.83 -7.17
CA SER A 108 -3.59 -2.88 -7.88
C SER A 108 -2.39 -2.39 -8.67
N ALA A 109 -2.29 -1.11 -9.03
CA ALA A 109 -1.26 -0.60 -9.95
C ALA A 109 0.18 -0.88 -9.47
N LEU A 110 0.51 -0.52 -8.23
CA LEU A 110 1.84 -0.79 -7.65
C LEU A 110 2.12 -2.29 -7.58
N ALA A 111 1.14 -3.09 -7.14
CA ALA A 111 1.30 -4.55 -7.07
C ALA A 111 1.49 -5.16 -8.47
N ASN A 112 0.86 -4.61 -9.50
CA ASN A 112 1.00 -5.03 -10.89
C ASN A 112 2.38 -4.68 -11.44
N CYS A 113 2.85 -3.45 -11.22
CA CYS A 113 4.20 -3.02 -11.55
C CYS A 113 5.26 -3.92 -10.89
N LEU A 114 5.13 -4.17 -9.59
CA LEU A 114 6.10 -4.97 -8.84
C LEU A 114 6.17 -6.44 -9.29
N ARG A 115 5.21 -6.96 -10.06
CA ARG A 115 5.32 -8.32 -10.65
C ARG A 115 6.49 -8.47 -11.62
N GLY A 116 6.93 -7.39 -12.26
CA GLY A 116 8.13 -7.38 -13.09
C GLY A 116 9.44 -7.49 -12.30
N SER A 117 9.39 -7.40 -10.97
CA SER A 117 10.52 -7.48 -10.05
C SER A 117 10.33 -8.67 -9.12
N GLY A 118 11.21 -9.67 -9.18
CA GLY A 118 11.08 -10.87 -8.35
C GLY A 118 10.99 -10.56 -6.86
N LYS A 119 11.84 -9.64 -6.36
CA LYS A 119 11.79 -9.21 -4.95
C LYS A 119 10.64 -8.27 -4.66
N GLY A 120 10.23 -7.44 -5.63
CA GLY A 120 9.08 -6.56 -5.51
C GLY A 120 7.78 -7.36 -5.35
N ALA A 121 7.57 -8.38 -6.17
CA ALA A 121 6.44 -9.29 -6.06
C ALA A 121 6.43 -10.02 -4.71
N ALA A 122 7.59 -10.55 -4.32
CA ALA A 122 7.74 -11.23 -3.03
C ALA A 122 7.48 -10.31 -1.83
N LEU A 123 7.77 -9.01 -1.94
CA LEU A 123 7.53 -8.03 -0.88
C LEU A 123 6.05 -7.90 -0.53
N VAL A 124 5.17 -7.83 -1.54
CA VAL A 124 3.72 -7.71 -1.31
C VAL A 124 3.21 -8.92 -0.54
N GLU A 125 3.59 -10.12 -1.00
CA GLU A 125 3.20 -11.38 -0.38
C GLU A 125 3.78 -11.54 1.03
N ARG A 126 5.05 -11.15 1.21
CA ARG A 126 5.69 -11.11 2.52
C ARG A 126 4.99 -10.13 3.47
N GLY A 127 4.56 -8.97 2.98
CA GLY A 127 3.79 -8.00 3.77
C GLY A 127 2.48 -8.56 4.30
N VAL A 128 1.76 -9.34 3.48
CA VAL A 128 0.56 -10.05 3.93
C VAL A 128 0.91 -11.06 5.02
N ASN A 129 1.92 -11.91 4.79
CA ASN A 129 2.33 -12.95 5.74
C ASN A 129 2.79 -12.39 7.09
N ASP A 130 3.67 -11.39 7.06
CA ASP A 130 4.20 -10.73 8.25
C ASP A 130 3.08 -10.07 9.07
N THR A 131 2.10 -9.46 8.40
CA THR A 131 0.92 -8.85 9.04
C THR A 131 0.05 -9.90 9.71
N VAL A 132 -0.30 -10.98 9.02
CA VAL A 132 -1.11 -12.07 9.60
C VAL A 132 -0.40 -12.68 10.80
N ALA A 133 0.90 -12.96 10.69
CA ALA A 133 1.68 -13.51 11.79
C ALA A 133 1.79 -12.52 12.98
N ALA A 134 1.85 -11.21 12.72
CA ALA A 134 1.83 -10.20 13.78
C ALA A 134 0.48 -10.16 14.51
N ILE A 135 -0.63 -10.31 13.78
CA ILE A 135 -1.97 -10.41 14.35
C ILE A 135 -2.10 -11.67 15.21
N ASP A 136 -1.65 -12.83 14.72
CA ASP A 136 -1.68 -14.07 15.51
C ASP A 136 -0.94 -13.93 16.85
N ARG A 137 0.26 -13.33 16.82
CA ARG A 137 1.05 -13.09 18.03
C ARG A 137 0.39 -12.09 18.99
N ALA A 138 -0.41 -11.16 18.47
CA ALA A 138 -1.13 -10.19 19.28
C ALA A 138 -2.42 -10.77 19.86
N ALA A 139 -3.13 -11.61 19.10
CA ALA A 139 -4.43 -12.17 19.46
C ALA A 139 -4.40 -13.06 20.71
N VAL A 140 -3.26 -13.70 21.01
CA VAL A 140 -3.09 -14.52 22.22
C VAL A 140 -2.93 -13.69 23.50
N LYS A 141 -2.77 -12.36 23.40
CA LYS A 141 -2.61 -11.48 24.55
C LYS A 141 -3.96 -10.87 24.93
N PRO A 142 -4.33 -10.83 26.23
CA PRO A 142 -5.53 -10.13 26.67
C PRO A 142 -5.51 -8.64 26.28
N GLY A 143 -6.67 -8.11 25.92
CA GLY A 143 -6.86 -6.69 25.63
C GLY A 143 -7.18 -6.40 24.16
N LYS A 144 -7.02 -5.13 23.76
CA LYS A 144 -7.30 -4.65 22.41
C LYS A 144 -5.99 -4.31 21.71
N THR A 145 -5.85 -4.73 20.46
CA THR A 145 -4.74 -4.36 19.59
C THR A 145 -5.27 -3.62 18.37
N VAL A 146 -4.62 -2.51 18.02
CA VAL A 146 -4.89 -1.78 16.77
C VAL A 146 -3.80 -2.12 15.77
N VAL A 147 -4.20 -2.47 14.56
CA VAL A 147 -3.28 -2.79 13.46
C VAL A 147 -3.52 -1.82 12.32
N VAL A 148 -2.46 -1.17 11.85
CA VAL A 148 -2.50 -0.25 10.71
C VAL A 148 -1.90 -0.98 9.52
N VAL A 149 -2.70 -1.19 8.47
CA VAL A 149 -2.32 -1.96 7.27
C VAL A 149 -2.74 -1.17 6.03
N PRO A 150 -1.90 -1.04 5.00
CA PRO A 150 -2.30 -0.46 3.72
C PRO A 150 -3.46 -1.23 3.08
N LEU A 151 -4.45 -0.51 2.53
CA LEU A 151 -5.63 -1.13 1.89
C LEU A 151 -5.25 -2.12 0.78
N ALA A 152 -4.19 -1.84 0.02
CA ALA A 152 -3.69 -2.72 -1.04
C ALA A 152 -3.32 -4.13 -0.54
N ILE A 153 -2.83 -4.25 0.70
CA ILE A 153 -2.44 -5.52 1.32
C ILE A 153 -3.63 -6.13 2.09
N LEU A 154 -4.47 -5.28 2.68
CA LEU A 154 -5.63 -5.67 3.47
C LEU A 154 -6.75 -6.31 2.62
N LEU A 155 -7.13 -5.63 1.53
CA LEU A 155 -8.37 -5.91 0.77
C LEU A 155 -8.16 -6.77 -0.48
N ARG A 156 -6.92 -6.93 -0.95
CA ARG A 156 -6.64 -7.76 -2.14
C ARG A 156 -7.10 -9.20 -1.93
N ARG A 157 -7.40 -9.90 -3.02
CA ARG A 157 -7.57 -11.36 -3.00
C ARG A 157 -6.31 -12.03 -2.43
N GLY A 158 -6.51 -12.99 -1.53
CA GLY A 158 -5.46 -13.63 -0.75
C GLY A 158 -4.76 -12.69 0.23
N GLY A 159 -5.33 -11.52 0.52
CA GLY A 159 -4.82 -10.51 1.45
C GLY A 159 -5.06 -10.85 2.91
N VAL A 160 -4.81 -9.89 3.79
CA VAL A 160 -4.81 -10.11 5.25
C VAL A 160 -6.18 -10.57 5.74
N LEU A 161 -7.29 -9.92 5.35
CA LEU A 161 -8.62 -10.27 5.84
C LEU A 161 -9.03 -11.70 5.45
N GLU A 162 -8.76 -12.11 4.21
CA GLU A 162 -9.07 -13.46 3.73
C GLU A 162 -8.28 -14.52 4.51
N ARG A 163 -6.97 -14.29 4.73
CA ARG A 163 -6.13 -15.22 5.51
C ARG A 163 -6.56 -15.34 6.96
N LEU A 164 -6.98 -14.24 7.59
CA LEU A 164 -7.50 -14.28 8.96
C LEU A 164 -8.77 -15.13 9.02
N ARG A 165 -9.71 -14.97 8.08
CA ARG A 165 -10.91 -15.82 8.02
C ARG A 165 -10.55 -17.30 7.86
N THR A 166 -9.63 -17.65 6.96
CA THR A 166 -9.16 -19.03 6.78
C THR A 166 -8.51 -19.62 8.04
N ARG A 167 -7.95 -18.77 8.91
CA ARG A 167 -7.37 -19.16 10.20
C ARG A 167 -8.39 -19.24 11.34
N GLY A 168 -9.68 -18.99 11.07
CA GLY A 168 -10.76 -19.09 12.04
C GLY A 168 -11.03 -17.81 12.83
N TYR A 169 -10.44 -16.67 12.45
CA TYR A 169 -10.80 -15.39 13.05
C TYR A 169 -12.18 -14.94 12.58
N GLU A 170 -12.98 -14.45 13.53
CA GLU A 170 -14.15 -13.65 13.19
C GLU A 170 -13.69 -12.31 12.62
N VAL A 171 -14.17 -11.98 11.42
CA VAL A 171 -13.82 -10.74 10.72
C VAL A 171 -15.11 -10.03 10.32
N SER A 172 -15.49 -9.03 11.11
CA SER A 172 -16.56 -8.08 10.81
C SER A 172 -16.02 -6.85 10.07
N SER A 173 -16.90 -6.17 9.33
CA SER A 173 -16.62 -4.83 8.78
C SER A 173 -17.37 -3.79 9.60
N PRO A 174 -16.89 -2.54 9.66
CA PRO A 174 -17.68 -1.44 10.20
C PRO A 174 -19.02 -1.36 9.44
N GLU A 175 -20.09 -1.10 10.18
CA GLU A 175 -21.37 -0.67 9.62
C GLU A 175 -21.28 0.74 9.04
#